data_AF-A0A821TTN6-F1
#
_entry.id   AF-A0A821TTN6-F1
#
_cell.length_a   1.000
_cell.length_b   1.000
_cell.length_c   1.000
_cell.angle_alpha   90.00
_cell.angle_beta   90.00
_cell.angle_gamma   90.00
#
_symmetry.space_group_name_H-M   'P 1'
#
loop_
_entity.id
_entity.type
_entity.pdbx_description
1 polymer ?
#
loop_
_entity_poly.entity_id
_entity_poly.type
_entity_poly.pdbx_seq_one_letter_code
_entity_poly.pdbx_strand_id
1 'polypeptide(L)'
;FYLISFAGLHCVDVKGHSKSVGYEPGMHIAEGKFTNTWNAVVIDGEWRFVQCNWGARHLVMSKDKKEADMSPPKPTREKIKYQYDEHYFLPDPEDFILEFFPYKTEWQLLEKSITLQEFEQLPFVRSLFFHYHLSFVNQRHAIIQTDNRGACDIKLRMPDSFKQRLAFHFHLRFSNSLNNIQTEDSNDFQGVKLERYVLHTIQDDLVSFNIHLPQEGDYFIEIFASLVEPDPNPFGQSFKLKCVCKYRIVCKQLTQRMHPLPTCASGEWGPAKAIRHFNIHPLTHFQAIFETHHLPIIIKFKCPKQLKFHAKLNSNQYSSINNDNNNVSNSTTNTLDKYIKYEYDEDNFIVTFIIQLPNEGQYGIDLYARDPEYQTEKRTMSHCCKYIINYSKSTNFDTTSHNNNNDYLFDRIKSNGQQKLMSPRSNSNFHQTEQNHSPRSSSLRDTNNLSIPMPKIGGNSNLLSQFGMTPISHTDSTITLYSTNSIELLFQICKMVDFSFDLIYHHTLSDLSSRTPLTNLNQRLNASDYVTIKPNGGFNVIFALNLPKQGVYTFTIYAATINPRNDVQLNTHGQTELPAVYTYLIRYV
;
A
#
# COMPACT_ATOMS: atom_id res chain seq x y z
N PHE A 1 -13.08 -21.74 -21.32
CA PHE A 1 -14.13 -22.75 -21.53
C PHE A 1 -13.60 -24.16 -21.80
N TYR A 2 -13.11 -24.50 -23.01
CA TYR A 2 -12.81 -25.90 -23.39
C TYR A 2 -11.89 -26.68 -22.45
N LEU A 3 -10.78 -26.06 -21.99
CA LEU A 3 -9.85 -26.71 -21.06
C LEU A 3 -10.49 -27.03 -19.70
N ILE A 4 -11.30 -26.09 -19.18
CA ILE A 4 -11.95 -26.18 -17.88
C ILE A 4 -13.07 -27.24 -17.92
N SER A 5 -13.86 -27.22 -19.00
CA SER A 5 -14.87 -28.23 -19.23
C SER A 5 -14.26 -29.62 -19.41
N PHE A 6 -13.12 -29.74 -20.09
CA PHE A 6 -12.39 -31.01 -20.24
C PHE A 6 -11.85 -31.54 -18.90
N ALA A 7 -11.49 -30.65 -17.97
CA ALA A 7 -11.11 -31.02 -16.61
C ALA A 7 -12.30 -31.48 -15.73
N GLY A 8 -13.51 -31.57 -16.29
CA GLY A 8 -14.71 -32.00 -15.58
C GLY A 8 -15.35 -30.94 -14.69
N LEU A 9 -14.91 -29.68 -14.79
CA LEU A 9 -15.45 -28.58 -14.00
C LEU A 9 -16.64 -27.93 -14.71
N HIS A 10 -17.69 -27.66 -13.95
CA HIS A 10 -18.79 -26.82 -14.43
C HIS A 10 -18.27 -25.41 -14.71
N CYS A 11 -18.48 -24.92 -15.93
CA CYS A 11 -18.06 -23.59 -16.31
C CYS A 11 -19.07 -22.91 -17.23
N VAL A 12 -19.08 -21.57 -17.17
CA VAL A 12 -19.93 -20.70 -17.98
C VAL A 12 -19.06 -19.60 -18.58
N ASP A 13 -19.37 -19.21 -19.82
CA ASP A 13 -18.82 -18.00 -20.44
C ASP A 13 -19.64 -16.79 -19.98
N VAL A 14 -18.98 -15.85 -19.32
CA VAL A 14 -19.58 -14.59 -18.86
C VAL A 14 -19.11 -13.48 -19.81
N LYS A 15 -20.08 -12.71 -20.32
CA LYS A 15 -19.83 -11.56 -21.20
C LYS A 15 -20.15 -10.28 -20.45
N GLY A 16 -19.37 -9.23 -20.73
CA GLY A 16 -19.51 -7.96 -20.03
C GLY A 16 -18.63 -6.86 -20.58
N HIS A 17 -18.49 -5.80 -19.80
CA HIS A 17 -17.52 -4.73 -20.00
C HIS A 17 -16.29 -4.93 -19.11
N SER A 18 -15.17 -4.31 -19.48
CA SER A 18 -13.96 -4.27 -18.65
C SER A 18 -13.25 -2.94 -18.78
N LYS A 19 -12.55 -2.48 -17.74
CA LYS A 19 -11.71 -1.27 -17.79
C LYS A 19 -10.39 -1.54 -18.52
N SER A 20 -10.46 -1.95 -19.79
CA SER A 20 -9.35 -2.41 -20.62
C SER A 20 -8.56 -1.26 -21.28
N VAL A 21 -7.71 -1.56 -22.27
CA VAL A 21 -6.88 -0.56 -22.96
C VAL A 21 -7.75 0.53 -23.56
N GLY A 22 -7.41 1.79 -23.25
CA GLY A 22 -8.15 2.97 -23.70
C GLY A 22 -9.28 3.42 -22.78
N TYR A 23 -9.61 2.67 -21.72
CA TYR A 23 -10.51 3.15 -20.67
C TYR A 23 -9.77 4.12 -19.74
N GLU A 24 -10.40 5.25 -19.46
CA GLU A 24 -9.94 6.28 -18.52
C GLU A 24 -10.92 6.38 -17.34
N PRO A 25 -10.46 6.69 -16.12
CA PRO A 25 -11.33 6.78 -14.94
C PRO A 25 -12.50 7.75 -15.16
N GLY A 26 -13.72 7.28 -14.86
CA GLY A 26 -14.94 8.06 -15.02
C GLY A 26 -15.42 8.19 -16.47
N MET A 27 -14.85 7.43 -17.42
CA MET A 27 -15.42 7.30 -18.76
C MET A 27 -16.74 6.55 -18.71
N HIS A 28 -17.74 7.09 -19.41
CA HIS A 28 -18.98 6.38 -19.69
C HIS A 28 -18.75 5.30 -20.75
N ILE A 29 -19.27 4.11 -20.51
CA ILE A 29 -19.13 2.94 -21.37
C ILE A 29 -20.34 2.87 -22.28
N ALA A 30 -20.15 3.34 -23.51
CA ALA A 30 -21.16 3.20 -24.56
C ALA A 30 -21.36 1.72 -24.95
N GLU A 31 -22.53 1.43 -25.52
CA GLU A 31 -22.86 0.10 -26.02
C GLU A 31 -21.81 -0.41 -27.03
N GLY A 32 -21.44 -1.69 -26.91
CA GLY A 32 -20.43 -2.31 -27.76
C GLY A 32 -18.98 -1.84 -27.53
N LYS A 33 -18.72 -0.93 -26.58
CA LYS A 33 -17.36 -0.53 -26.18
C LYS A 33 -16.88 -1.35 -24.98
N PHE A 34 -15.56 -1.50 -24.90
CA PHE A 34 -14.88 -2.16 -23.79
C PHE A 34 -15.39 -3.57 -23.47
N THR A 35 -15.92 -4.26 -24.49
CA THR A 35 -16.51 -5.59 -24.34
C THR A 35 -15.45 -6.63 -24.05
N ASN A 36 -15.80 -7.60 -23.22
CA ASN A 36 -14.89 -8.65 -22.80
C ASN A 36 -15.65 -9.93 -22.47
N THR A 37 -14.91 -11.03 -22.36
CA THR A 37 -15.44 -12.34 -21.98
C THR A 37 -14.47 -13.02 -21.03
N TRP A 38 -14.99 -13.62 -19.97
CA TRP A 38 -14.25 -14.42 -19.00
C TRP A 38 -15.04 -15.67 -18.65
N ASN A 39 -14.46 -16.53 -17.83
CA ASN A 39 -15.13 -17.73 -17.34
C ASN A 39 -15.56 -17.56 -15.89
N ALA A 40 -16.71 -18.16 -15.55
CA ALA A 40 -17.06 -18.53 -14.19
C ALA A 40 -16.99 -20.05 -14.08
N VAL A 41 -16.42 -20.57 -12.99
CA VAL A 41 -16.20 -22.00 -12.76
C VAL A 41 -16.70 -22.38 -11.37
N VAL A 42 -17.22 -23.60 -11.22
CA VAL A 42 -17.61 -24.10 -9.89
C VAL A 42 -16.41 -24.78 -9.24
N ILE A 43 -16.00 -24.30 -8.06
CA ILE A 43 -14.95 -24.88 -7.21
C ILE A 43 -15.51 -24.93 -5.79
N ASP A 44 -15.40 -26.09 -5.14
CA ASP A 44 -15.90 -26.32 -3.78
C ASP A 44 -17.37 -25.90 -3.57
N GLY A 45 -18.19 -26.05 -4.61
CA GLY A 45 -19.62 -25.71 -4.59
C GLY A 45 -19.94 -24.24 -4.85
N GLU A 46 -18.93 -23.39 -5.05
CA GLU A 46 -19.10 -21.95 -5.28
C GLU A 46 -18.64 -21.53 -6.69
N TRP A 47 -19.30 -20.51 -7.25
CA TRP A 47 -18.88 -19.90 -8.51
C TRP A 47 -17.69 -18.96 -8.30
N ARG A 48 -16.64 -19.11 -9.11
CA ARG A 48 -15.42 -18.30 -9.07
C ARG A 48 -15.02 -17.84 -10.46
N PHE A 49 -14.43 -16.65 -10.57
CA PHE A 49 -14.02 -16.11 -11.86
C PHE A 49 -12.65 -16.65 -12.31
N VAL A 50 -12.48 -16.80 -13.61
CA VAL A 50 -11.20 -17.11 -14.26
C VAL A 50 -11.09 -16.27 -15.52
N GLN A 51 -10.10 -15.39 -15.58
CA GLN A 51 -9.81 -14.56 -16.76
C GLN A 51 -8.43 -14.90 -17.34
N CYS A 52 -8.38 -15.95 -18.15
CA CYS A 52 -7.15 -16.48 -18.72
C CYS A 52 -6.38 -15.46 -19.57
N ASN A 53 -7.07 -14.59 -20.31
CA ASN A 53 -6.41 -13.62 -21.20
C ASN A 53 -5.66 -12.52 -20.41
N TRP A 54 -6.08 -12.22 -19.18
CA TRP A 54 -5.42 -11.23 -18.32
C TRP A 54 -4.37 -11.90 -17.44
N GLY A 55 -4.67 -13.11 -16.96
CA GLY A 55 -3.71 -13.97 -16.25
C GLY A 55 -2.50 -14.38 -17.11
N ALA A 56 -2.68 -14.48 -18.42
CA ALA A 56 -1.61 -14.69 -19.40
C ALA A 56 -1.12 -13.34 -19.96
N ARG A 57 -0.43 -12.54 -19.14
CA ARG A 57 -0.05 -11.18 -19.52
C ARG A 57 1.01 -11.17 -20.62
N HIS A 58 0.70 -10.51 -21.73
CA HIS A 58 1.68 -10.21 -22.79
C HIS A 58 2.57 -9.04 -22.37
N LEU A 59 3.86 -9.28 -22.16
CA LEU A 59 4.85 -8.21 -22.13
C LEU A 59 5.32 -7.95 -23.57
N VAL A 60 4.76 -6.93 -24.21
CA VAL A 60 5.37 -6.36 -25.41
C VAL A 60 6.54 -5.50 -24.93
N MET A 61 7.77 -5.93 -25.23
CA MET A 61 8.94 -5.06 -25.09
C MET A 61 8.74 -3.89 -26.07
N SER A 62 8.52 -2.68 -25.55
CA SER A 62 8.47 -1.47 -26.37
C SER A 62 9.78 -1.38 -27.16
N LYS A 63 9.66 -1.27 -28.50
CA LYS A 63 10.79 -1.11 -29.41
C LYS A 63 11.74 -0.03 -28.92
N ASP A 64 13.04 -0.28 -29.03
CA ASP A 64 14.05 0.78 -29.01
C ASP A 64 13.62 1.86 -30.01
N LYS A 65 13.57 3.12 -29.55
CA LYS A 65 13.20 4.31 -30.35
C LYS A 65 14.11 4.58 -31.57
N LYS A 66 14.98 3.64 -31.96
CA LYS A 66 15.90 3.78 -33.09
C LYS A 66 15.39 3.17 -34.41
N GLU A 67 14.26 2.48 -34.44
CA GLU A 67 13.70 1.87 -35.66
C GLU A 67 12.36 2.51 -36.09
N ALA A 68 12.22 3.83 -35.96
CA ALA A 68 11.02 4.55 -36.40
C ALA A 68 11.03 4.94 -37.89
N ASP A 69 12.11 4.68 -38.63
CA ASP A 69 12.30 5.19 -39.99
C ASP A 69 12.25 4.14 -41.11
N MET A 70 11.75 2.93 -40.81
CA MET A 70 11.36 1.99 -41.87
C MET A 70 10.01 1.35 -41.54
N SER A 71 9.20 1.26 -42.60
CA SER A 71 7.85 0.67 -42.73
C SER A 71 7.38 -0.29 -41.62
N PRO A 72 6.07 -0.31 -41.31
CA PRO A 72 5.53 -0.97 -40.11
C PRO A 72 6.01 -2.43 -40.00
N PRO A 73 6.81 -2.78 -38.98
CA PRO A 73 7.27 -4.14 -38.82
C PRO A 73 6.08 -5.04 -38.51
N LYS A 74 5.86 -6.06 -39.34
CA LYS A 74 4.95 -7.17 -39.03
C LYS A 74 5.33 -7.71 -37.62
N PRO A 75 4.36 -7.94 -36.72
CA PRO A 75 4.66 -8.45 -35.39
C PRO A 75 5.24 -9.87 -35.52
N THR A 76 6.55 -10.01 -35.39
CA THR A 76 7.19 -11.31 -35.28
C THR A 76 6.87 -11.89 -33.90
N ARG A 77 6.38 -13.14 -33.87
CA ARG A 77 6.01 -13.89 -32.66
C ARG A 77 7.12 -14.00 -31.61
N GLU A 78 8.35 -13.64 -31.95
CA GLU A 78 9.57 -13.85 -31.15
C GLU A 78 9.78 -12.86 -29.99
N LYS A 79 8.96 -11.79 -29.85
CA LYS A 79 9.13 -10.77 -28.78
C LYS A 79 8.02 -10.75 -27.74
N ILE A 80 7.22 -11.81 -27.62
CA ILE A 80 6.16 -11.92 -26.60
C ILE A 80 6.71 -12.71 -25.41
N LYS A 81 7.03 -12.04 -24.30
CA LYS A 81 7.25 -12.72 -23.02
C LYS A 81 5.91 -12.80 -22.28
N TYR A 82 5.49 -14.02 -21.93
CA TYR A 82 4.34 -14.21 -21.06
C TYR A 82 4.79 -14.06 -19.61
N GLN A 83 4.05 -13.27 -18.84
CA GLN A 83 4.14 -13.26 -17.39
C GLN A 83 2.80 -13.71 -16.82
N TYR A 84 2.85 -14.67 -15.91
CA TYR A 84 1.69 -15.17 -15.21
C TYR A 84 1.25 -14.17 -14.13
N ASP A 85 -0.07 -13.94 -14.03
CA ASP A 85 -0.69 -13.05 -13.04
C ASP A 85 -1.82 -13.80 -12.32
N GLU A 86 -1.52 -14.29 -11.11
CA GLU A 86 -2.41 -15.14 -10.30
C GLU A 86 -3.72 -14.45 -9.91
N HIS A 87 -3.73 -13.11 -9.84
CA HIS A 87 -4.92 -12.36 -9.44
C HIS A 87 -6.15 -12.69 -10.29
N TYR A 88 -5.96 -13.02 -11.57
CA TYR A 88 -7.08 -13.32 -12.48
C TYR A 88 -7.57 -14.78 -12.42
N PHE A 89 -7.10 -15.56 -11.46
CA PHE A 89 -7.54 -16.93 -11.20
C PHE A 89 -8.19 -16.99 -9.81
N LEU A 90 -9.51 -17.10 -9.80
CA LEU A 90 -10.34 -17.15 -8.59
C LEU A 90 -10.31 -15.87 -7.73
N PRO A 91 -10.27 -14.64 -8.30
CA PRO A 91 -10.35 -13.43 -7.49
C PRO A 91 -11.69 -13.37 -6.74
N ASP A 92 -11.70 -12.65 -5.62
CA ASP A 92 -12.91 -12.34 -4.90
C ASP A 92 -13.81 -11.44 -5.77
N PRO A 93 -15.14 -11.66 -5.80
CA PRO A 93 -16.07 -10.86 -6.61
C PRO A 93 -15.97 -9.35 -6.37
N GLU A 94 -15.73 -8.94 -5.12
CA GLU A 94 -15.57 -7.55 -4.68
C GLU A 94 -14.34 -6.86 -5.29
N ASP A 95 -13.28 -7.63 -5.56
CA ASP A 95 -12.09 -7.14 -6.24
C ASP A 95 -12.27 -7.19 -7.76
N PHE A 96 -12.85 -8.27 -8.27
CA PHE A 96 -13.04 -8.49 -9.70
C PHE A 96 -13.97 -7.45 -10.34
N ILE A 97 -15.02 -7.05 -9.63
CA ILE A 97 -15.97 -6.02 -10.09
C ILE A 97 -15.31 -4.65 -10.29
N LEU A 98 -14.14 -4.37 -9.70
CA LEU A 98 -13.43 -3.12 -9.94
C LEU A 98 -12.90 -3.01 -11.38
N GLU A 99 -12.64 -4.14 -12.04
CA GLU A 99 -12.11 -4.22 -13.41
C GLU A 99 -13.13 -4.75 -14.44
N PHE A 100 -14.07 -5.62 -14.05
CA PHE A 100 -15.00 -6.32 -14.97
C PHE A 100 -16.46 -6.22 -14.53
N PHE A 101 -17.35 -5.81 -15.44
CA PHE A 101 -18.78 -5.69 -15.21
C PHE A 101 -19.58 -6.62 -16.13
N PRO A 102 -20.25 -7.67 -15.62
CA PRO A 102 -21.02 -8.61 -16.43
C PRO A 102 -22.32 -8.00 -16.98
N TYR A 103 -22.77 -8.45 -18.15
CA TYR A 103 -24.05 -8.01 -18.72
C TYR A 103 -25.27 -8.49 -17.94
N LYS A 104 -25.16 -9.66 -17.29
CA LYS A 104 -26.24 -10.18 -16.45
C LYS A 104 -25.85 -10.07 -14.99
N THR A 105 -26.77 -9.53 -14.19
CA THR A 105 -26.54 -9.16 -12.79
C THR A 105 -26.15 -10.35 -11.92
N GLU A 106 -26.69 -11.54 -12.17
CA GLU A 106 -26.38 -12.75 -11.42
C GLU A 106 -24.89 -13.14 -11.50
N TRP A 107 -24.20 -12.76 -12.56
CA TRP A 107 -22.78 -13.04 -12.76
C TRP A 107 -21.86 -12.00 -12.13
N GLN A 108 -22.39 -11.06 -11.34
CA GLN A 108 -21.57 -10.20 -10.49
C GLN A 108 -21.05 -10.98 -9.27
N LEU A 109 -21.81 -11.98 -8.81
CA LEU A 109 -21.51 -12.79 -7.61
C LEU A 109 -21.37 -11.96 -6.32
N LEU A 110 -21.85 -10.71 -6.32
CA LEU A 110 -21.87 -9.83 -5.17
C LEU A 110 -23.14 -10.04 -4.35
N GLU A 111 -23.05 -9.89 -3.04
CA GLU A 111 -24.22 -9.82 -2.15
C GLU A 111 -25.16 -8.68 -2.56
N LYS A 112 -24.58 -7.51 -2.87
CA LYS A 112 -25.29 -6.35 -3.40
C LYS A 112 -24.76 -6.01 -4.80
N SER A 113 -25.55 -6.33 -5.81
CA SER A 113 -25.22 -5.98 -7.18
C SER A 113 -25.17 -4.47 -7.41
N ILE A 114 -24.31 -4.04 -8.32
CA ILE A 114 -24.17 -2.65 -8.75
C ILE A 114 -24.68 -2.48 -10.19
N THR A 115 -24.99 -1.24 -10.54
CA THR A 115 -25.34 -0.80 -11.89
C THR A 115 -24.08 -0.50 -12.72
N LEU A 116 -24.21 -0.41 -14.05
CA LEU A 116 -23.12 0.03 -14.92
C LEU A 116 -22.64 1.44 -14.56
N GLN A 117 -23.56 2.33 -14.21
CA GLN A 117 -23.24 3.68 -13.78
C GLN A 117 -22.39 3.68 -12.51
N GLU A 118 -22.71 2.84 -11.52
CA GLU A 118 -21.89 2.68 -10.31
C GLU A 118 -20.51 2.08 -10.63
N PHE A 119 -20.43 1.09 -11.53
CA PHE A 119 -19.17 0.52 -12.00
C PHE A 119 -18.23 1.57 -12.63
N GLU A 120 -18.77 2.49 -13.43
CA GLU A 120 -18.03 3.60 -14.03
C GLU A 120 -17.48 4.59 -13.00
N GLN A 121 -18.13 4.68 -11.83
CA GLN A 121 -17.65 5.49 -10.71
C GLN A 121 -16.62 4.76 -9.83
N LEU A 122 -16.46 3.44 -9.95
CA LEU A 122 -15.46 2.69 -9.17
C LEU A 122 -14.03 3.06 -9.59
N PRO A 123 -13.07 3.08 -8.65
CA PRO A 123 -11.69 3.44 -8.94
C PRO A 123 -11.09 2.50 -9.99
N PHE A 124 -10.18 3.04 -10.79
CA PHE A 124 -9.45 2.23 -11.74
C PHE A 124 -8.26 1.60 -11.04
N VAL A 125 -8.25 0.27 -10.95
CA VAL A 125 -7.14 -0.51 -10.39
C VAL A 125 -6.66 -1.57 -11.36
N ARG A 126 -5.53 -2.17 -11.01
CA ARG A 126 -4.93 -3.32 -11.70
C ARG A 126 -4.53 -4.38 -10.69
N SER A 127 -4.30 -5.60 -11.16
CA SER A 127 -3.82 -6.74 -10.37
C SER A 127 -2.77 -6.41 -9.31
N LEU A 128 -1.81 -5.53 -9.60
CA LEU A 128 -0.78 -5.15 -8.63
C LEU A 128 -1.28 -4.40 -7.39
N PHE A 129 -2.40 -3.69 -7.49
CA PHE A 129 -3.05 -3.09 -6.33
C PHE A 129 -3.38 -4.16 -5.29
N PHE A 130 -3.98 -5.27 -5.75
CA PHE A 130 -4.36 -6.41 -4.93
C PHE A 130 -3.14 -7.25 -4.51
N HIS A 131 -2.19 -7.46 -5.43
CA HIS A 131 -0.96 -8.22 -5.14
C HIS A 131 -0.11 -7.59 -4.03
N TYR A 132 -0.08 -6.25 -3.96
CA TYR A 132 0.60 -5.53 -2.87
C TYR A 132 -0.32 -5.24 -1.68
N HIS A 133 -1.54 -5.80 -1.68
CA HIS A 133 -2.56 -5.61 -0.65
C HIS A 133 -2.78 -4.13 -0.29
N LEU A 134 -2.77 -3.27 -1.33
CA LEU A 134 -3.04 -1.86 -1.14
C LEU A 134 -4.53 -1.67 -0.82
N SER A 135 -4.83 -0.65 -0.01
CA SER A 135 -6.21 -0.29 0.29
C SER A 135 -6.42 1.22 0.17
N PHE A 136 -7.62 1.60 -0.26
CA PHE A 136 -8.02 3.00 -0.36
C PHE A 136 -8.32 3.58 1.01
N VAL A 137 -7.71 4.73 1.32
CA VAL A 137 -7.97 5.44 2.59
C VAL A 137 -9.09 6.47 2.42
N ASN A 138 -9.01 7.31 1.39
CA ASN A 138 -9.95 8.43 1.20
C ASN A 138 -10.66 8.42 -0.17
N GLN A 139 -10.03 7.93 -1.25
CA GLN A 139 -10.59 8.00 -2.61
C GLN A 139 -11.07 6.65 -3.13
N ARG A 140 -12.39 6.43 -3.04
CA ARG A 140 -13.09 5.24 -3.57
C ARG A 140 -13.94 5.51 -4.81
N HIS A 141 -13.73 6.66 -5.46
CA HIS A 141 -14.39 7.01 -6.72
C HIS A 141 -13.35 7.31 -7.79
N ALA A 142 -13.67 7.02 -9.04
CA ALA A 142 -12.81 7.24 -10.20
C ALA A 142 -12.47 8.72 -10.44
N ILE A 143 -13.39 9.61 -10.05
CA ILE A 143 -13.30 11.06 -10.25
C ILE A 143 -13.13 11.74 -8.89
N ILE A 144 -12.09 12.57 -8.77
CA ILE A 144 -11.78 13.38 -7.59
C ILE A 144 -11.99 14.85 -7.95
N GLN A 145 -12.80 15.55 -7.15
CA GLN A 145 -12.96 17.00 -7.28
C GLN A 145 -11.92 17.70 -6.42
N THR A 146 -11.30 18.75 -6.93
CA THR A 146 -10.46 19.63 -6.10
C THR A 146 -11.29 20.61 -5.29
N ASP A 147 -10.69 21.16 -4.24
CA ASP A 147 -11.18 22.42 -3.66
C ASP A 147 -10.98 23.60 -4.63
N ASN A 148 -11.42 24.79 -4.23
CA ASN A 148 -11.32 26.03 -5.02
C ASN A 148 -9.89 26.59 -5.12
N ARG A 149 -8.90 25.94 -4.49
CA ARG A 149 -7.46 26.22 -4.62
C ARG A 149 -6.76 25.15 -5.47
N GLY A 150 -7.53 24.25 -6.10
CA GLY A 150 -6.98 23.15 -6.90
C GLY A 150 -6.40 22.01 -6.07
N ALA A 151 -6.68 21.96 -4.77
CA ALA A 151 -6.13 20.96 -3.86
C ALA A 151 -7.00 19.70 -3.78
N CYS A 152 -6.37 18.54 -3.82
CA CYS A 152 -6.96 17.25 -3.42
C CYS A 152 -5.86 16.29 -2.95
N ASP A 153 -6.25 15.20 -2.29
CA ASP A 153 -5.31 14.16 -1.87
C ASP A 153 -5.77 12.76 -2.25
N ILE A 154 -4.80 11.90 -2.57
CA ILE A 154 -4.99 10.46 -2.72
C ILE A 154 -4.11 9.77 -1.69
N LYS A 155 -4.75 8.95 -0.84
CA LYS A 155 -4.10 8.20 0.22
C LYS A 155 -4.35 6.70 0.05
N LEU A 156 -3.26 5.95 0.00
CA LEU A 156 -3.25 4.49 -0.05
C LEU A 156 -2.56 3.96 1.19
N ARG A 157 -3.07 2.86 1.74
CA ARG A 157 -2.42 2.12 2.82
C ARG A 157 -1.80 0.85 2.25
N MET A 158 -0.59 0.53 2.71
CA MET A 158 0.11 -0.72 2.41
C MET A 158 0.34 -1.52 3.71
N PRO A 159 0.44 -2.85 3.65
CA PRO A 159 0.70 -3.66 4.84
C PRO A 159 2.14 -3.50 5.33
N ASP A 160 2.38 -3.83 6.59
CA ASP A 160 3.67 -3.73 7.27
C ASP A 160 4.82 -4.43 6.52
N SER A 161 4.54 -5.59 5.94
CA SER A 161 5.50 -6.41 5.18
C SER A 161 6.08 -5.68 3.96
N PHE A 162 5.39 -4.66 3.44
CA PHE A 162 5.81 -3.91 2.26
C PHE A 162 6.41 -2.52 2.56
N LYS A 163 6.29 -2.01 3.80
CA LYS A 163 6.76 -0.66 4.19
C LYS A 163 8.21 -0.38 3.79
N GLN A 164 9.08 -1.36 3.94
CA GLN A 164 10.52 -1.22 3.67
C GLN A 164 10.95 -1.71 2.28
N ARG A 165 10.01 -2.10 1.42
CA ARG A 165 10.35 -2.72 0.11
C ARG A 165 9.56 -2.15 -1.04
N LEU A 166 8.42 -1.51 -0.79
CA LEU A 166 7.59 -0.98 -1.85
C LEU A 166 7.95 0.47 -2.15
N ALA A 167 8.25 0.74 -3.41
CA ALA A 167 8.47 2.08 -3.94
C ALA A 167 7.28 2.50 -4.80
N PHE A 168 6.95 3.79 -4.74
CA PHE A 168 5.86 4.37 -5.51
C PHE A 168 6.37 5.42 -6.48
N HIS A 169 5.75 5.47 -7.64
CA HIS A 169 5.95 6.49 -8.66
C HIS A 169 4.60 6.95 -9.18
N PHE A 170 4.52 8.15 -9.73
CA PHE A 170 3.27 8.65 -10.30
C PHE A 170 3.54 9.48 -11.54
N HIS A 171 2.54 9.56 -12.41
CA HIS A 171 2.48 10.54 -13.50
C HIS A 171 1.21 11.37 -13.36
N LEU A 172 1.35 12.68 -13.54
CA LEU A 172 0.22 13.61 -13.62
C LEU A 172 0.24 14.26 -15.01
N ARG A 173 -0.91 14.27 -15.67
CA ARG A 173 -1.07 14.83 -17.02
C ARG A 173 -2.40 15.52 -17.20
N PHE A 174 -2.46 16.45 -18.14
CA PHE A 174 -3.74 16.97 -18.64
C PHE A 174 -4.55 15.85 -19.31
N SER A 175 -5.87 15.90 -19.11
CA SER A 175 -6.82 15.13 -19.89
C SER A 175 -6.99 15.81 -21.26
N ASN A 176 -6.07 15.58 -22.19
CA ASN A 176 -6.16 16.14 -23.55
C ASN A 176 -7.43 15.63 -24.24
N SER A 177 -8.53 16.38 -24.15
CA SER A 177 -9.74 16.19 -24.93
C SER A 177 -9.51 16.80 -26.32
N LEU A 178 -8.78 16.09 -27.19
CA LEU A 178 -8.84 16.14 -28.66
C LEU A 178 -7.66 15.32 -29.23
N ASN A 179 -7.96 14.13 -29.76
CA ASN A 179 -7.17 13.37 -30.74
C ASN A 179 -6.08 12.37 -30.28
N ASN A 180 -6.07 11.81 -29.07
CA ASN A 180 -5.23 10.63 -28.71
C ASN A 180 -3.72 10.73 -29.06
N ILE A 181 -3.22 11.93 -29.36
CA ILE A 181 -1.81 12.21 -29.56
C ILE A 181 -1.34 12.73 -28.22
N GLN A 182 -0.61 11.88 -27.49
CA GLN A 182 0.20 12.32 -26.36
C GLN A 182 1.25 13.26 -26.93
N THR A 183 1.01 14.57 -26.87
CA THR A 183 2.06 15.56 -27.08
C THR A 183 2.99 15.51 -25.88
N GLU A 184 4.30 15.68 -26.10
CA GLU A 184 5.31 15.68 -25.03
C GLU A 184 5.03 16.77 -23.96
N ASP A 185 4.18 17.75 -24.28
CA ASP A 185 3.77 18.87 -23.43
C ASP A 185 2.57 18.58 -22.51
N SER A 186 1.92 17.41 -22.61
CA SER A 186 0.73 17.10 -21.80
C SER A 186 1.01 16.91 -20.29
N ASN A 187 2.29 16.84 -19.90
CA ASN A 187 2.73 16.72 -18.50
C ASN A 187 3.42 18.01 -18.01
N ASP A 188 3.31 19.10 -18.76
CA ASP A 188 4.00 20.35 -18.52
C ASP A 188 3.02 21.52 -18.53
N PHE A 189 3.17 22.43 -17.57
CA PHE A 189 2.43 23.68 -17.50
C PHE A 189 3.42 24.84 -17.51
N GLN A 190 3.44 25.62 -18.58
CA GLN A 190 4.29 26.82 -18.72
C GLN A 190 5.80 26.56 -18.47
N GLY A 191 6.34 25.43 -18.96
CA GLY A 191 7.73 25.02 -18.77
C GLY A 191 8.00 24.34 -17.41
N VAL A 192 6.95 24.09 -16.61
CA VAL A 192 7.04 23.43 -15.31
C VAL A 192 6.33 22.08 -15.37
N LYS A 193 7.08 21.00 -15.10
CA LYS A 193 6.50 19.64 -15.00
C LYS A 193 5.41 19.58 -13.94
N LEU A 194 4.27 18.98 -14.30
CA LEU A 194 3.11 18.81 -13.41
C LEU A 194 3.43 18.00 -12.15
N GLU A 195 4.44 17.14 -12.18
CA GLU A 195 4.92 16.42 -10.99
C GLU A 195 5.35 17.35 -9.85
N ARG A 196 5.79 18.58 -10.17
CA ARG A 196 6.13 19.59 -9.15
C ARG A 196 4.91 20.15 -8.42
N TYR A 197 3.69 19.84 -8.86
CA TYR A 197 2.45 20.20 -8.19
C TYR A 197 1.90 19.06 -7.32
N VAL A 198 2.69 18.00 -7.10
CA VAL A 198 2.33 16.85 -6.28
C VAL A 198 3.37 16.62 -5.19
N LEU A 199 2.92 16.70 -3.94
CA LEU A 199 3.69 16.27 -2.79
C LEU A 199 3.41 14.78 -2.53
N HIS A 200 4.32 13.94 -3.01
CA HIS A 200 4.34 12.50 -2.72
C HIS A 200 5.14 12.24 -1.43
N THR A 201 4.52 11.60 -0.44
CA THR A 201 5.13 11.25 0.84
C THR A 201 4.78 9.82 1.24
N ILE A 202 5.67 9.19 1.99
CA ILE A 202 5.46 7.89 2.62
C ILE A 202 5.74 8.06 4.11
N GLN A 203 4.74 7.83 4.94
CA GLN A 203 4.86 7.86 6.38
C GLN A 203 4.28 6.56 6.95
N ASP A 204 5.16 5.73 7.47
CA ASP A 204 4.82 4.39 7.97
C ASP A 204 4.07 3.54 6.93
N ASP A 205 2.79 3.20 7.16
CA ASP A 205 1.93 2.41 6.25
C ASP A 205 1.21 3.25 5.19
N LEU A 206 1.32 4.59 5.28
CA LEU A 206 0.51 5.52 4.52
C LEU A 206 1.33 6.16 3.39
N VAL A 207 0.86 5.98 2.16
CA VAL A 207 1.36 6.67 0.97
C VAL A 207 0.38 7.77 0.60
N SER A 208 0.86 9.01 0.51
CA SER A 208 0.04 10.19 0.23
C SER A 208 0.55 10.95 -0.98
N PHE A 209 -0.36 11.26 -1.90
CA PHE A 209 -0.16 12.18 -3.03
C PHE A 209 -1.04 13.39 -2.78
N ASN A 210 -0.47 14.52 -2.36
CA ASN A 210 -1.21 15.76 -2.18
C ASN A 210 -1.00 16.63 -3.43
N ILE A 211 -2.06 16.82 -4.20
CA ILE A 211 -2.04 17.48 -5.52
C ILE A 211 -2.57 18.90 -5.36
N HIS A 212 -1.91 19.87 -6.00
CA HIS A 212 -2.34 21.27 -6.07
C HIS A 212 -2.28 21.77 -7.51
N LEU A 213 -3.36 21.60 -8.27
CA LEU A 213 -3.36 21.83 -9.71
C LEU A 213 -3.12 23.30 -10.09
N PRO A 214 -2.31 23.58 -11.14
CA PRO A 214 -1.95 24.93 -11.53
C PRO A 214 -3.02 25.67 -12.35
N GLN A 215 -3.92 24.93 -12.99
CA GLN A 215 -4.95 25.48 -13.88
C GLN A 215 -6.25 24.68 -13.76
N GLU A 216 -7.39 25.34 -13.98
CA GLU A 216 -8.68 24.69 -14.20
C GLU A 216 -8.63 23.71 -15.37
N GLY A 217 -9.39 22.61 -15.24
CA GLY A 217 -9.45 21.55 -16.23
C GLY A 217 -9.43 20.17 -15.62
N ASP A 218 -9.35 19.18 -16.51
CA ASP A 218 -9.33 17.77 -16.15
C ASP A 218 -7.92 17.21 -16.28
N TYR A 219 -7.56 16.35 -15.35
CA TYR A 219 -6.25 15.72 -15.26
C TYR A 219 -6.40 14.23 -15.03
N PHE A 220 -5.38 13.47 -15.38
CA PHE A 220 -5.24 12.07 -14.98
C PHE A 220 -3.99 11.90 -14.13
N ILE A 221 -4.14 11.22 -13.01
CA ILE A 221 -3.03 10.74 -12.21
C ILE A 221 -2.97 9.22 -12.28
N GLU A 222 -1.80 8.70 -12.63
CA GLU A 222 -1.48 7.28 -12.67
C GLU A 222 -0.45 6.98 -11.57
N ILE A 223 -0.77 6.06 -10.67
CA ILE A 223 0.09 5.65 -9.58
C ILE A 223 0.64 4.26 -9.90
N PHE A 224 1.94 4.10 -9.73
CA PHE A 224 2.70 2.88 -9.99
C PHE A 224 3.37 2.43 -8.70
N ALA A 225 3.52 1.12 -8.53
CA ALA A 225 4.28 0.56 -7.42
C ALA A 225 5.22 -0.55 -7.90
N SER A 226 6.35 -0.70 -7.23
CA SER A 226 7.32 -1.77 -7.50
C SER A 226 8.04 -2.17 -6.22
N LEU A 227 8.27 -3.47 -6.08
CA LEU A 227 9.23 -3.96 -5.10
C LEU A 227 10.64 -3.46 -5.43
N VAL A 228 11.35 -3.14 -4.36
CA VAL A 228 12.78 -2.88 -4.36
C VAL A 228 13.43 -4.16 -3.87
N GLU A 229 13.97 -4.92 -4.81
CA GLU A 229 14.71 -6.12 -4.50
C GLU A 229 16.06 -5.76 -3.85
N PRO A 230 16.50 -6.51 -2.83
CA PRO A 230 17.86 -6.42 -2.30
C PRO A 230 18.83 -7.07 -3.30
N ASP A 231 19.03 -6.45 -4.47
CA ASP A 231 20.05 -6.86 -5.42
C ASP A 231 21.41 -6.26 -4.98
N PRO A 232 22.50 -7.05 -4.91
CA PRO A 232 23.87 -6.55 -4.71
C PRO A 232 24.30 -5.46 -5.69
N ASN A 233 23.57 -5.29 -6.80
CA ASN A 233 23.79 -4.25 -7.78
C ASN A 233 22.54 -3.36 -7.98
N PRO A 234 22.31 -2.35 -7.11
CA PRO A 234 21.09 -1.52 -7.10
C PRO A 234 20.87 -0.62 -8.33
N PHE A 235 21.63 -0.79 -9.41
CA PHE A 235 21.58 0.08 -10.58
C PHE A 235 21.69 -0.73 -11.87
N GLY A 236 20.60 -0.79 -12.64
CA GLY A 236 20.66 -1.15 -14.07
C GLY A 236 19.49 -1.95 -14.62
N GLN A 237 18.66 -2.60 -13.79
CA GLN A 237 17.44 -3.20 -14.31
C GLN A 237 16.36 -2.13 -14.48
N SER A 238 15.78 -2.07 -15.67
CA SER A 238 14.60 -1.25 -15.98
C SER A 238 13.52 -1.54 -14.93
N PHE A 239 13.27 -0.57 -14.05
CA PHE A 239 12.11 -0.60 -13.16
C PHE A 239 10.86 -0.69 -14.05
N LYS A 240 10.27 -1.87 -14.15
CA LYS A 240 8.98 -2.04 -14.82
C LYS A 240 7.90 -1.56 -13.88
N LEU A 241 7.81 -0.25 -13.71
CA LEU A 241 6.71 0.39 -13.02
C LEU A 241 5.42 0.00 -13.71
N LYS A 242 4.56 -0.71 -12.97
CA LYS A 242 3.26 -1.14 -13.42
C LYS A 242 2.22 -0.37 -12.61
N CYS A 243 1.22 0.15 -13.31
CA CYS A 243 0.17 0.95 -12.70
C CYS A 243 -0.59 0.10 -11.67
N VAL A 244 -0.81 0.64 -10.48
CA VAL A 244 -1.65 0.06 -9.44
C VAL A 244 -3.03 0.69 -9.44
N CYS A 245 -3.12 2.01 -9.59
CA CYS A 245 -4.40 2.71 -9.68
C CYS A 245 -4.31 4.01 -10.47
N LYS A 246 -5.47 4.49 -10.92
CA LYS A 246 -5.61 5.70 -11.72
C LYS A 246 -6.87 6.47 -11.35
N TYR A 247 -6.78 7.80 -11.37
CA TYR A 247 -7.90 8.70 -11.11
C TYR A 247 -7.98 9.82 -12.14
N ARG A 248 -9.19 10.31 -12.37
CA ARG A 248 -9.45 11.60 -13.03
C ARG A 248 -9.59 12.66 -11.95
N ILE A 249 -8.82 13.74 -12.05
CA ILE A 249 -8.93 14.88 -11.14
C ILE A 249 -9.58 16.02 -11.91
N VAL A 250 -10.64 16.60 -11.35
CA VAL A 250 -11.41 17.69 -11.95
C VAL A 250 -11.19 18.94 -11.12
N CYS A 251 -10.56 19.95 -11.72
CA CYS A 251 -10.40 21.27 -11.14
C CYS A 251 -11.35 22.25 -11.83
N LYS A 252 -12.46 22.58 -11.17
CA LYS A 252 -13.50 23.45 -11.75
C LYS A 252 -13.22 24.94 -11.60
N GLN A 253 -12.51 25.32 -10.55
CA GLN A 253 -12.27 26.72 -10.22
C GLN A 253 -10.96 26.88 -9.47
N LEU A 254 -10.22 27.94 -9.79
CA LEU A 254 -9.07 28.40 -9.03
C LEU A 254 -9.25 29.84 -8.54
N THR A 255 -9.24 30.03 -7.23
CA THR A 255 -9.30 31.36 -6.60
C THR A 255 -7.93 32.03 -6.51
N GLN A 256 -6.85 31.26 -6.60
CA GLN A 256 -5.48 31.75 -6.48
C GLN A 256 -4.52 30.97 -7.37
N ARG A 257 -3.39 31.59 -7.68
CA ARG A 257 -2.31 30.94 -8.42
C ARG A 257 -1.61 29.92 -7.53
N MET A 258 -1.49 28.68 -8.00
CA MET A 258 -0.70 27.65 -7.34
C MET A 258 0.75 27.67 -7.81
N HIS A 259 1.68 27.55 -6.85
CA HIS A 259 3.11 27.52 -7.11
C HIS A 259 3.65 26.08 -7.06
N PRO A 260 4.58 25.71 -7.95
CA PRO A 260 5.19 24.38 -7.92
C PRO A 260 6.09 24.22 -6.68
N LEU A 261 6.26 23.00 -6.19
CA LEU A 261 7.27 22.63 -5.18
C LEU A 261 8.69 22.90 -5.69
N PRO A 262 9.70 23.16 -4.83
CA PRO A 262 11.08 23.42 -5.24
C PRO A 262 11.64 22.35 -6.20
N THR A 263 12.53 22.75 -7.12
CA THR A 263 13.12 21.88 -8.15
C THR A 263 14.10 20.86 -7.54
N CYS A 264 13.56 19.83 -6.90
CA CYS A 264 14.32 18.74 -6.28
C CYS A 264 14.28 17.48 -7.15
N ALA A 265 15.06 16.46 -6.78
CA ALA A 265 15.03 15.17 -7.46
C ALA A 265 13.63 14.53 -7.43
N SER A 266 13.32 13.70 -8.43
CA SER A 266 12.04 12.98 -8.49
C SER A 266 11.90 11.93 -7.38
N GLY A 267 10.65 11.53 -7.09
CA GLY A 267 10.30 10.55 -6.07
C GLY A 267 9.68 11.17 -4.81
N GLU A 268 9.55 10.36 -3.77
CA GLU A 268 8.96 10.71 -2.49
C GLU A 268 9.78 11.75 -1.71
N TRP A 269 9.09 12.60 -0.95
CA TRP A 269 9.66 13.52 0.02
C TRP A 269 9.72 12.87 1.41
N GLY A 270 10.73 13.24 2.18
CA GLY A 270 11.03 12.71 3.50
C GLY A 270 12.02 11.55 3.51
N PRO A 271 12.27 10.97 4.70
CA PRO A 271 13.36 10.03 4.94
C PRO A 271 13.08 8.59 4.50
N ALA A 272 11.85 8.27 4.06
CA ALA A 272 11.44 6.89 3.73
C ALA A 272 12.37 6.23 2.70
N LYS A 273 12.77 6.98 1.66
CA LYS A 273 13.72 6.51 0.65
C LYS A 273 15.10 6.18 1.23
N ALA A 274 15.57 6.98 2.19
CA ALA A 274 16.88 6.83 2.82
C ALA A 274 16.93 5.58 3.70
N ILE A 275 15.87 5.34 4.47
CA ILE A 275 15.68 4.14 5.29
C ILE A 275 15.65 2.91 4.38
N ARG A 276 14.76 2.93 3.38
CA ARG A 276 14.48 1.80 2.50
C ARG A 276 15.68 1.35 1.65
N HIS A 277 16.44 2.29 1.09
CA HIS A 277 17.53 1.96 0.16
C HIS A 277 18.93 1.97 0.78
N PHE A 278 19.13 2.75 1.83
CA PHE A 278 20.47 3.00 2.39
C PHE A 278 20.56 2.66 3.87
N ASN A 279 19.46 2.23 4.51
CA ASN A 279 19.38 1.99 5.95
C ASN A 279 19.78 3.24 6.78
N ILE A 280 19.61 4.44 6.21
CA ILE A 280 19.92 5.73 6.85
C ILE A 280 18.66 6.21 7.58
N HIS A 281 18.76 6.35 8.90
CA HIS A 281 17.62 6.67 9.76
C HIS A 281 17.68 8.12 10.25
N PRO A 282 16.59 8.90 10.13
CA PRO A 282 16.54 10.26 10.63
C PRO A 282 16.63 10.28 12.17
N LEU A 283 17.34 11.27 12.72
CA LEU A 283 17.44 11.52 14.17
C LEU A 283 16.75 12.82 14.61
N THR A 284 16.59 13.78 13.70
CA THR A 284 15.95 15.08 14.03
C THR A 284 14.68 15.36 13.25
N HIS A 285 14.66 15.16 11.92
CA HIS A 285 13.51 15.49 11.08
C HIS A 285 12.91 14.23 10.45
N PHE A 286 11.77 13.80 10.99
CA PHE A 286 11.06 12.59 10.57
C PHE A 286 10.02 12.85 9.48
N GLN A 287 9.57 14.11 9.34
CA GLN A 287 8.54 14.53 8.39
C GLN A 287 9.15 15.10 7.12
N ALA A 288 8.45 14.93 6.00
CA ALA A 288 8.86 15.43 4.69
C ALA A 288 8.90 16.97 4.59
N ILE A 289 8.06 17.64 5.37
CA ILE A 289 7.95 19.10 5.45
C ILE A 289 8.17 19.49 6.91
N PHE A 290 8.89 20.58 7.13
CA PHE A 290 8.94 21.22 8.43
C PHE A 290 9.10 22.73 8.32
N GLU A 291 8.64 23.41 9.36
CA GLU A 291 8.76 24.86 9.51
C GLU A 291 9.90 25.17 10.48
N THR A 292 10.61 26.27 10.23
CA THR A 292 11.63 26.77 11.16
C THR A 292 11.62 28.28 11.25
N HIS A 293 11.92 28.77 12.45
CA HIS A 293 12.15 30.20 12.71
C HIS A 293 13.58 30.53 13.12
N HIS A 294 14.43 29.50 13.21
CA HIS A 294 15.77 29.61 13.74
C HIS A 294 16.79 28.98 12.80
N LEU A 295 17.96 29.62 12.73
CA LEU A 295 19.12 29.16 11.98
C LEU A 295 20.31 29.02 12.94
N PRO A 296 21.25 28.09 12.68
CA PRO A 296 21.23 27.13 11.58
C PRO A 296 20.24 25.97 11.82
N ILE A 297 19.72 25.38 10.73
CA ILE A 297 18.93 24.15 10.78
C ILE A 297 19.87 22.96 10.91
N ILE A 298 19.60 22.05 11.83
CA ILE A 298 20.43 20.88 12.11
C ILE A 298 19.68 19.58 11.77
N ILE A 299 20.02 18.98 10.62
CA ILE A 299 19.44 17.70 10.18
C ILE A 299 20.44 16.58 10.48
N LYS A 300 20.05 15.59 11.29
CA LYS A 300 20.91 14.47 11.67
C LYS A 300 20.34 13.14 11.20
N PHE A 301 21.23 12.24 10.80
CA PHE A 301 20.90 10.85 10.49
C PHE A 301 21.89 9.88 11.11
N LYS A 302 21.40 8.73 11.55
CA LYS A 302 22.20 7.55 11.86
C LYS A 302 22.40 6.73 10.59
N CYS A 303 23.65 6.45 10.25
CA CYS A 303 24.05 5.65 9.11
C CYS A 303 24.35 4.21 9.55
N PRO A 304 24.21 3.22 8.66
CA PRO A 304 24.58 1.83 8.97
C PRO A 304 26.09 1.61 8.99
N LYS A 305 26.82 2.47 8.29
CA LYS A 305 28.29 2.50 8.17
C LYS A 305 28.73 3.87 7.67
N GLN A 306 30.04 4.05 7.51
CA GLN A 306 30.60 5.27 6.92
C GLN A 306 30.14 5.44 5.46
N LEU A 307 29.53 6.59 5.17
CA LEU A 307 29.03 6.95 3.84
C LEU A 307 29.52 8.35 3.47
N LYS A 308 29.65 8.63 2.18
CA LYS A 308 29.94 9.97 1.66
C LYS A 308 28.63 10.67 1.28
N PHE A 309 28.52 11.95 1.63
CA PHE A 309 27.34 12.77 1.39
C PHE A 309 27.61 13.99 0.52
N HIS A 310 26.57 14.40 -0.20
CA HIS A 310 26.47 15.67 -0.90
C HIS A 310 25.03 16.15 -0.76
N ALA A 311 24.84 17.44 -0.61
CA ALA A 311 23.54 18.05 -0.46
C ALA A 311 23.40 19.22 -1.43
N LYS A 312 22.18 19.42 -1.95
CA LYS A 312 21.82 20.54 -2.81
C LYS A 312 20.65 21.31 -2.23
N LEU A 313 20.68 22.63 -2.33
CA LEU A 313 19.60 23.49 -1.85
C LEU A 313 18.90 24.18 -3.02
N ASN A 314 17.59 23.99 -3.14
CA ASN A 314 16.79 24.52 -4.24
C ASN A 314 15.73 25.49 -3.73
N SER A 315 15.44 26.56 -4.46
CA SER A 315 14.31 27.45 -4.16
C SER A 315 13.80 28.11 -5.44
N ASN A 316 12.48 28.20 -5.57
CA ASN A 316 11.84 28.82 -6.74
C ASN A 316 12.16 30.30 -6.89
N GLN A 317 12.41 30.99 -5.79
CA GLN A 317 12.73 32.42 -5.79
C GLN A 317 14.09 32.71 -6.45
N TYR A 318 15.02 31.75 -6.41
CA TYR A 318 16.38 31.91 -6.94
C TYR A 318 16.55 31.24 -8.32
N SER A 319 15.66 30.32 -8.69
CA SER A 319 15.70 29.64 -9.99
C SER A 319 15.42 30.58 -11.17
N SER A 320 14.62 31.63 -10.99
CA SER A 320 14.28 32.60 -12.04
C SER A 320 15.39 33.61 -12.37
N ILE A 321 16.36 33.82 -11.47
CA ILE A 321 17.41 34.83 -11.64
C ILE A 321 18.50 34.38 -12.64
N ASN A 322 18.66 33.07 -12.86
CA ASN A 322 19.71 32.52 -13.72
C ASN A 322 19.30 32.34 -15.20
N ASN A 323 18.02 32.50 -15.55
CA ASN A 323 17.54 32.25 -16.91
C ASN A 323 17.64 33.46 -17.87
N ASP A 324 17.97 34.65 -17.38
CA ASP A 324 18.12 35.85 -18.23
C ASP A 324 19.48 35.94 -18.95
N ASN A 325 20.43 35.05 -18.63
CA ASN A 325 21.73 34.98 -19.31
C ASN A 325 21.77 33.77 -20.25
N ASN A 326 21.58 34.02 -21.55
CA ASN A 326 21.66 33.08 -22.68
C ASN A 326 23.02 32.36 -22.87
N ASN A 327 23.81 32.15 -21.82
CA ASN A 327 25.03 31.34 -21.87
C ASN A 327 24.79 30.01 -21.18
N VAL A 328 24.39 29.03 -21.99
CA VAL A 328 24.48 27.60 -21.68
C VAL A 328 25.95 27.25 -21.45
N SER A 329 26.40 27.39 -20.22
CA SER A 329 27.68 26.87 -19.75
C SER A 329 27.43 25.83 -18.67
N ASN A 330 27.88 24.61 -18.94
CA ASN A 330 27.72 23.39 -18.13
C ASN A 330 28.53 23.44 -16.83
N SER A 331 28.27 24.40 -15.94
CA SER A 331 28.86 24.46 -14.59
C SER A 331 27.77 24.72 -13.54
N THR A 332 27.12 23.64 -13.13
CA THR A 332 26.02 23.55 -12.17
C THR A 332 26.48 23.68 -10.72
N THR A 333 27.09 24.80 -10.33
CA THR A 333 27.14 25.14 -8.90
C THR A 333 25.88 25.92 -8.57
N ASN A 334 24.88 25.22 -8.01
CA ASN A 334 23.72 25.89 -7.45
C ASN A 334 24.23 26.84 -6.37
N THR A 335 24.00 28.15 -6.55
CA THR A 335 24.57 29.22 -5.71
C THR A 335 24.17 29.10 -4.23
N LEU A 336 23.12 28.30 -3.96
CA LEU A 336 22.60 28.03 -2.63
C LEU A 336 23.33 26.89 -1.89
N ASP A 337 24.08 26.03 -2.58
CA ASP A 337 24.73 24.87 -1.93
C ASP A 337 25.79 25.31 -0.89
N LYS A 338 26.35 26.52 -1.04
CA LYS A 338 27.29 27.13 -0.07
C LYS A 338 26.68 27.35 1.33
N TYR A 339 25.36 27.33 1.42
CA TYR A 339 24.62 27.47 2.69
C TYR A 339 24.44 26.14 3.42
N ILE A 340 24.94 25.03 2.86
CA ILE A 340 24.93 23.72 3.49
C ILE A 340 26.36 23.33 3.85
N LYS A 341 26.55 22.90 5.08
CA LYS A 341 27.73 22.15 5.53
C LYS A 341 27.29 20.81 6.06
N TYR A 342 28.16 19.81 6.03
CA TYR A 342 27.92 18.58 6.77
C TYR A 342 29.17 18.14 7.50
N GLU A 343 28.95 17.53 8.65
CA GLU A 343 29.96 16.91 9.50
C GLU A 343 29.57 15.44 9.69
N TYR A 344 30.57 14.57 9.81
CA TYR A 344 30.36 13.14 10.02
C TYR A 344 31.11 12.69 11.27
N ASP A 345 30.37 12.14 12.22
CA ASP A 345 30.90 11.46 13.40
C ASP A 345 31.17 10.00 13.02
N GLU A 346 32.45 9.65 12.84
CA GLU A 346 32.88 8.32 12.43
C GLU A 346 32.67 7.27 13.53
N ASP A 347 32.79 7.64 14.80
CA ASP A 347 32.65 6.73 15.94
C ASP A 347 31.18 6.32 16.12
N ASN A 348 30.26 7.27 15.92
CA ASN A 348 28.83 7.02 16.08
C ASN A 348 28.08 6.81 14.77
N PHE A 349 28.75 6.87 13.61
CA PHE A 349 28.11 6.84 12.28
C PHE A 349 26.94 7.83 12.15
N ILE A 350 27.14 9.07 12.62
CA ILE A 350 26.11 10.13 12.56
C ILE A 350 26.56 11.20 11.57
N VAL A 351 25.74 11.46 10.56
CA VAL A 351 25.91 12.64 9.69
C VAL A 351 25.05 13.78 10.20
N THR A 352 25.63 14.98 10.30
CA THR A 352 24.94 16.22 10.69
C THR A 352 25.06 17.23 9.56
N PHE A 353 23.93 17.59 8.95
CA PHE A 353 23.83 18.71 8.01
C PHE A 353 23.47 19.99 8.76
N ILE A 354 24.23 21.05 8.51
CA ILE A 354 24.09 22.38 9.10
C ILE A 354 23.72 23.32 7.96
N ILE A 355 22.52 23.89 8.00
CA ILE A 355 21.96 24.69 6.91
C ILE A 355 21.69 26.11 7.38
N GLN A 356 22.27 27.09 6.68
CA GLN A 356 22.14 28.52 6.98
C GLN A 356 21.38 29.22 5.84
N LEU A 357 20.05 29.26 5.91
CA LEU A 357 19.25 29.84 4.83
C LEU A 357 19.46 31.37 4.69
N PRO A 358 19.57 31.89 3.46
CA PRO A 358 19.88 33.31 3.25
C PRO A 358 18.70 34.24 3.56
N ASN A 359 17.49 33.86 3.17
CA ASN A 359 16.28 34.67 3.28
C ASN A 359 15.06 33.80 3.60
N GLU A 360 14.00 34.42 4.10
CA GLU A 360 12.71 33.76 4.31
C GLU A 360 12.15 33.20 3.01
N GLY A 361 11.44 32.08 3.10
CA GLY A 361 10.82 31.44 1.96
C GLY A 361 10.81 29.93 2.04
N GLN A 362 10.40 29.31 0.94
CA GLN A 362 10.37 27.86 0.79
C GLN A 362 11.61 27.36 0.06
N TYR A 363 12.22 26.32 0.62
CA TYR A 363 13.39 25.65 0.08
C TYR A 363 13.14 24.15 -0.01
N GLY A 364 13.80 23.49 -0.95
CA GLY A 364 13.89 22.05 -1.01
C GLY A 364 15.34 21.63 -0.90
N ILE A 365 15.67 20.74 0.03
CA ILE A 365 17.02 20.17 0.15
C ILE A 365 17.04 18.76 -0.41
N ASP A 366 17.94 18.46 -1.34
CA ASP A 366 18.23 17.12 -1.82
C ASP A 366 19.48 16.59 -1.10
N LEU A 367 19.42 15.37 -0.59
CA LEU A 367 20.54 14.66 0.02
C LEU A 367 20.91 13.46 -0.85
N TYR A 368 22.20 13.33 -1.13
CA TYR A 368 22.78 12.25 -1.89
C TYR A 368 23.77 11.49 -1.02
N ALA A 369 23.77 10.17 -1.13
CA ALA A 369 24.68 9.28 -0.42
C ALA A 369 25.44 8.39 -1.40
N ARG A 370 26.64 7.99 -1.02
CA ARG A 370 27.43 6.96 -1.70
C ARG A 370 28.22 6.15 -0.68
N ASP A 371 28.25 4.85 -0.92
CA ASP A 371 29.11 3.92 -0.22
C ASP A 371 30.56 4.00 -0.76
N PRO A 372 31.56 4.35 0.06
CA PRO A 372 32.95 4.47 -0.37
C PRO A 372 33.59 3.14 -0.79
N GLU A 373 33.06 1.99 -0.34
CA GLU A 373 33.60 0.66 -0.65
C GLU A 373 33.27 0.21 -2.08
N TYR A 374 32.21 0.73 -2.68
CA TYR A 374 31.83 0.45 -4.07
C TYR A 374 32.67 1.30 -5.04
N GLN A 375 33.96 0.98 -5.17
CA GLN A 375 34.92 1.64 -6.07
C GLN A 375 34.87 1.13 -7.53
N THR A 376 33.69 1.15 -8.17
CA THR A 376 33.67 1.15 -9.64
C THR A 376 33.79 2.59 -10.10
N GLU A 377 34.85 2.91 -10.86
CA GLU A 377 35.39 4.25 -11.21
C GLU A 377 34.41 5.26 -11.85
N LYS A 378 33.10 4.98 -11.91
CA LYS A 378 32.08 5.83 -12.55
C LYS A 378 30.79 6.02 -11.76
N ARG A 379 30.65 5.50 -10.53
CA ARG A 379 29.37 5.66 -9.79
C ARG A 379 29.19 7.07 -9.22
N THR A 380 28.22 7.78 -9.78
CA THR A 380 27.68 9.04 -9.28
C THR A 380 26.97 8.82 -7.93
N MET A 381 26.89 9.88 -7.12
CA MET A 381 26.16 9.81 -5.85
C MET A 381 24.66 9.57 -6.09
N SER A 382 24.02 8.82 -5.20
CA SER A 382 22.62 8.43 -5.35
C SER A 382 21.73 9.25 -4.43
N HIS A 383 20.63 9.79 -4.97
CA HIS A 383 19.69 10.56 -4.16
C HIS A 383 19.05 9.66 -3.11
N CYS A 384 19.19 10.02 -1.82
CA CYS A 384 18.67 9.24 -0.71
C CYS A 384 17.49 9.89 0.01
N CYS A 385 17.41 11.23 0.08
CA CYS A 385 16.36 11.91 0.85
C CYS A 385 16.16 13.33 0.32
N LYS A 386 14.94 13.87 0.48
CA LYS A 386 14.69 15.31 0.28
C LYS A 386 13.66 15.84 1.26
N TYR A 387 13.77 17.11 1.63
CA TYR A 387 12.82 17.79 2.51
C TYR A 387 12.37 19.13 1.95
N ILE A 388 11.14 19.53 2.28
CA ILE A 388 10.68 20.92 2.12
C ILE A 388 10.89 21.65 3.44
N ILE A 389 11.51 22.82 3.35
CA ILE A 389 11.80 23.69 4.47
C ILE A 389 11.04 25.01 4.24
N ASN A 390 10.12 25.33 5.14
CA ASN A 390 9.49 26.65 5.18
C ASN A 390 10.20 27.48 6.27
N TYR A 391 10.90 28.54 5.87
CA TYR A 391 11.64 29.39 6.79
C TYR A 391 11.04 30.80 6.85
N SER A 392 10.75 31.26 8.07
CA SER A 392 10.37 32.64 8.37
C SER A 392 11.11 33.12 9.61
N LYS A 393 11.59 34.36 9.66
CA LYS A 393 12.22 34.94 10.84
C LYS A 393 11.15 35.14 11.90
N SER A 394 11.48 34.79 13.14
CA SER A 394 10.65 35.21 14.27
C SER A 394 10.66 36.74 14.33
N THR A 395 9.51 37.36 14.10
CA THR A 395 9.30 38.77 14.43
C THR A 395 9.11 38.86 15.93
N ASN A 396 10.00 39.57 16.63
CA ASN A 396 9.70 40.04 17.98
C ASN A 396 8.52 41.01 17.85
N PHE A 397 7.30 40.56 18.13
CA PHE A 397 6.20 41.46 18.42
C PHE A 397 5.96 41.49 19.92
N ASP A 398 6.20 42.69 20.45
CA ASP A 398 5.69 43.21 21.70
C ASP A 398 4.23 42.77 21.93
N THR A 399 3.95 42.45 23.19
CA THR A 399 2.59 42.41 23.74
C THR A 399 1.85 43.70 23.39
N THR A 400 0.99 43.70 22.36
CA THR A 400 -0.41 44.20 22.39
C THR A 400 -1.06 44.24 21.00
N SER A 401 -2.37 43.96 21.01
CA SER A 401 -3.41 44.18 19.98
C SER A 401 -3.73 43.03 19.00
N HIS A 402 -5.02 42.70 19.03
CA HIS A 402 -5.76 41.72 18.25
C HIS A 402 -5.96 42.12 16.78
N ASN A 403 -6.28 41.08 16.00
CA ASN A 403 -6.93 41.05 14.68
C ASN A 403 -6.07 41.45 13.46
N ASN A 404 -5.53 40.45 12.76
CA ASN A 404 -6.14 39.99 11.51
C ASN A 404 -5.55 38.65 11.03
N ASN A 405 -6.45 37.84 10.46
CA ASN A 405 -6.29 36.47 10.02
C ASN A 405 -5.09 36.23 9.08
N ASN A 406 -4.32 35.17 9.37
CA ASN A 406 -3.64 34.31 8.39
C ASN A 406 -3.04 33.08 9.12
N ASP A 407 -3.89 32.13 9.52
CA ASP A 407 -3.43 30.84 10.03
C ASP A 407 -3.56 29.76 8.96
N TYR A 408 -2.43 29.40 8.36
CA TYR A 408 -2.22 28.08 7.81
C TYR A 408 -2.11 27.11 8.99
N LEU A 409 -3.15 26.32 9.23
CA LEU A 409 -3.13 25.29 10.27
C LEU A 409 -3.61 23.95 9.72
N PHE A 410 -2.65 23.12 9.31
CA PHE A 410 -2.79 21.67 9.33
C PHE A 410 -2.57 21.22 10.78
N ASP A 411 -3.67 21.00 11.52
CA ASP A 411 -3.82 19.98 12.58
C ASP A 411 -5.01 20.32 13.48
N ARG A 412 -6.09 19.51 13.37
CA ARG A 412 -7.02 19.25 14.48
C ARG A 412 -7.97 18.10 14.18
N ILE A 413 -7.60 16.86 14.54
CA ILE A 413 -8.57 15.82 14.93
C ILE A 413 -7.99 15.01 16.09
N LYS A 414 -8.29 15.43 17.33
CA LYS A 414 -8.51 14.50 18.45
C LYS A 414 -9.64 15.05 19.35
N SER A 415 -10.52 14.12 19.72
CA SER A 415 -11.48 14.11 20.82
C SER A 415 -12.55 15.22 20.89
N ASN A 416 -13.80 14.85 20.58
CA ASN A 416 -14.86 14.89 21.60
C ASN A 416 -16.10 14.08 21.16
N GLY A 417 -16.45 13.12 22.01
CA GLY A 417 -17.64 12.29 21.90
C GLY A 417 -17.97 11.66 23.26
N GLN A 418 -18.03 12.49 24.31
CA GLN A 418 -18.71 12.13 25.55
C GLN A 418 -20.20 12.41 25.37
N GLN A 419 -21.03 11.37 25.32
CA GLN A 419 -22.44 11.47 25.67
C GLN A 419 -22.79 10.49 26.79
N LYS A 420 -22.89 11.08 27.98
CA LYS A 420 -23.81 10.80 29.09
C LYS A 420 -24.72 9.56 28.95
N LEU A 421 -24.41 8.55 29.75
CA LEU A 421 -25.37 7.57 30.27
C LEU A 421 -26.20 8.23 31.40
N MET A 422 -27.54 8.09 31.35
CA MET A 422 -28.38 8.11 32.55
C MET A 422 -29.36 6.93 32.50
N SER A 423 -29.36 6.20 33.61
CA SER A 423 -30.16 5.02 33.99
C SER A 423 -31.69 5.25 33.98
N PRO A 424 -32.50 4.17 34.11
CA PRO A 424 -33.05 3.88 35.44
C PRO A 424 -33.18 2.39 35.84
N ARG A 425 -32.82 2.15 37.11
CA ARG A 425 -33.50 1.38 38.18
C ARG A 425 -34.30 0.10 37.87
N SER A 426 -33.78 -0.99 38.46
CA SER A 426 -34.44 -2.02 39.29
C SER A 426 -35.97 -2.07 39.39
N ASN A 427 -36.53 -3.27 39.15
CA ASN A 427 -37.52 -3.88 40.04
C ASN A 427 -37.56 -5.42 39.88
N SER A 428 -37.97 -6.05 40.97
CA SER A 428 -37.79 -7.45 41.39
C SER A 428 -39.01 -8.37 41.21
N ASN A 429 -38.74 -9.69 41.28
CA ASN A 429 -39.64 -10.83 41.58
C ASN A 429 -40.60 -11.26 40.43
N PHE A 430 -40.85 -12.53 40.10
CA PHE A 430 -41.24 -13.70 40.93
C PHE A 430 -41.25 -15.05 40.12
N HIS A 431 -41.13 -16.18 40.83
CA HIS A 431 -41.53 -17.61 40.56
C HIS A 431 -41.03 -18.38 39.31
N GLN A 432 -40.21 -19.43 39.47
CA GLN A 432 -40.53 -20.84 39.82
C GLN A 432 -41.41 -21.57 38.79
N THR A 433 -40.84 -22.56 38.08
CA THR A 433 -41.20 -23.99 38.22
C THR A 433 -40.30 -24.88 37.36
N GLU A 434 -39.73 -25.89 38.00
CA GLU A 434 -39.12 -27.07 37.39
C GLU A 434 -40.22 -27.99 36.83
N GLN A 435 -39.93 -28.73 35.76
CA GLN A 435 -40.40 -30.12 35.63
C GLN A 435 -39.55 -30.91 34.63
N ASN A 436 -38.98 -32.00 35.14
CA ASN A 436 -38.32 -33.10 34.43
C ASN A 436 -39.31 -33.86 33.54
N HIS A 437 -38.85 -34.35 32.37
CA HIS A 437 -39.10 -35.73 31.92
C HIS A 437 -38.21 -36.09 30.71
N SER A 438 -37.52 -37.23 30.82
CA SER A 438 -37.01 -38.08 29.72
C SER A 438 -37.70 -39.45 29.84
N PRO A 439 -37.48 -40.45 28.96
CA PRO A 439 -37.08 -40.44 27.54
C PRO A 439 -37.98 -41.38 26.68
N ARG A 440 -37.91 -41.31 25.34
CA ARG A 440 -38.01 -42.52 24.49
C ARG A 440 -37.61 -42.28 23.03
N SER A 441 -36.97 -43.33 22.52
CA SER A 441 -36.30 -43.55 21.25
C SER A 441 -37.21 -43.66 20.02
N SER A 442 -36.76 -43.13 18.88
CA SER A 442 -36.93 -43.78 17.57
C SER A 442 -35.87 -43.28 16.58
N SER A 443 -35.05 -44.22 16.14
CA SER A 443 -34.04 -44.14 15.10
C SER A 443 -34.59 -43.68 13.75
N LEU A 444 -33.85 -42.83 13.02
CA LEU A 444 -33.86 -42.75 11.55
C LEU A 444 -32.58 -42.04 11.04
N ARG A 445 -31.66 -42.88 10.55
CA ARG A 445 -30.73 -42.73 9.40
C ARG A 445 -29.76 -41.53 9.33
N ASP A 446 -28.50 -41.91 9.50
CA ASP A 446 -27.25 -41.40 8.92
C ASP A 446 -27.36 -40.31 7.84
N THR A 447 -26.87 -39.12 8.19
CA THR A 447 -26.35 -38.12 7.25
C THR A 447 -24.85 -38.00 7.50
N ASN A 448 -24.06 -38.27 6.46
CA ASN A 448 -22.61 -38.09 6.44
C ASN A 448 -22.23 -36.67 6.86
N ASN A 449 -21.63 -36.53 8.05
CA ASN A 449 -20.90 -35.34 8.45
C ASN A 449 -19.63 -35.23 7.59
N LEU A 450 -19.65 -34.36 6.58
CA LEU A 450 -18.44 -33.80 5.99
C LEU A 450 -17.87 -32.77 6.98
N SER A 451 -17.11 -33.27 7.97
CA SER A 451 -16.25 -32.43 8.80
C SER A 451 -15.10 -31.92 7.95
N ILE A 452 -15.08 -30.61 7.69
CA ILE A 452 -13.90 -29.91 7.16
C ILE A 452 -12.73 -30.17 8.12
N PRO A 453 -11.53 -30.56 7.66
CA PRO A 453 -10.42 -30.86 8.55
C PRO A 453 -10.04 -29.58 9.30
N MET A 454 -10.20 -29.58 10.63
CA MET A 454 -9.60 -28.53 11.47
C MET A 454 -8.07 -28.57 11.25
N PRO A 455 -7.40 -27.42 11.08
CA PRO A 455 -5.94 -27.38 11.02
C PRO A 455 -5.36 -28.06 12.26
N LYS A 456 -4.26 -28.81 12.08
CA LYS A 456 -3.64 -29.58 13.17
C LYS A 456 -3.24 -28.60 14.29
N ILE A 457 -3.94 -28.66 15.41
CA ILE A 457 -3.70 -27.81 16.58
C ILE A 457 -2.38 -28.23 17.22
N GLY A 458 -1.55 -27.24 17.59
CA GLY A 458 -0.25 -27.43 18.22
C GLY A 458 0.94 -27.18 17.30
N GLY A 459 2.13 -27.43 17.85
CA GLY A 459 3.39 -27.19 17.17
C GLY A 459 3.80 -28.32 16.23
N ASN A 460 4.37 -27.96 15.08
CA ASN A 460 5.12 -28.90 14.25
C ASN A 460 6.54 -29.04 14.82
N SER A 461 6.82 -30.12 15.54
CA SER A 461 8.09 -30.35 16.26
C SER A 461 9.32 -30.25 15.35
N ASN A 462 9.21 -30.70 14.09
CA ASN A 462 10.31 -30.63 13.13
C ASN A 462 10.60 -29.19 12.73
N LEU A 463 9.55 -28.41 12.43
CA LEU A 463 9.69 -27.00 12.04
C LEU A 463 10.10 -26.12 13.22
N LEU A 464 9.55 -26.36 14.41
CA LEU A 464 9.98 -25.67 15.64
C LEU A 464 11.47 -25.88 15.90
N SER A 465 11.97 -27.11 15.77
CA SER A 465 13.40 -27.40 15.88
C SER A 465 14.21 -26.78 14.75
N GLN A 466 13.73 -26.81 13.50
CA GLN A 466 14.42 -26.26 12.33
C GLN A 466 14.61 -24.74 12.47
N PHE A 467 13.54 -24.04 12.86
CA PHE A 467 13.50 -22.58 13.03
C PHE A 467 14.00 -22.12 14.41
N GLY A 468 14.31 -23.06 15.32
CA GLY A 468 14.76 -22.74 16.67
C GLY A 468 13.70 -21.96 17.46
N MET A 469 12.43 -22.26 17.24
CA MET A 469 11.28 -21.61 17.87
C MET A 469 10.74 -22.50 18.99
N THR A 470 10.41 -21.92 20.15
CA THR A 470 9.80 -22.63 21.27
C THR A 470 8.76 -21.74 21.95
N PRO A 471 7.49 -22.18 22.11
CA PRO A 471 6.52 -21.45 22.91
C PRO A 471 6.97 -21.44 24.38
N ILE A 472 7.06 -20.25 24.97
CA ILE A 472 7.43 -20.04 26.37
C ILE A 472 6.20 -19.78 27.23
N SER A 473 5.25 -18.97 26.73
CA SER A 473 3.93 -18.84 27.37
C SER A 473 2.92 -19.71 26.64
N HIS A 474 1.94 -20.24 27.39
CA HIS A 474 0.85 -21.05 26.85
C HIS A 474 1.37 -22.19 25.96
N THR A 475 2.13 -23.11 26.56
CA THR A 475 2.63 -24.31 25.87
C THR A 475 1.50 -25.23 25.42
N ASP A 476 0.34 -25.16 26.09
CA ASP A 476 -0.88 -25.80 25.62
C ASP A 476 -1.44 -25.05 24.41
N SER A 477 -1.67 -25.79 23.34
CA SER A 477 -2.19 -25.27 22.09
C SER A 477 -3.68 -24.93 22.14
N THR A 478 -4.36 -25.19 23.26
CA THR A 478 -5.76 -24.79 23.49
C THR A 478 -5.83 -23.86 24.69
N ILE A 479 -6.39 -22.66 24.49
CA ILE A 479 -6.43 -21.60 25.49
C ILE A 479 -7.88 -21.16 25.69
N THR A 480 -8.29 -20.89 26.93
CA THR A 480 -9.61 -20.31 27.23
C THR A 480 -9.45 -19.00 28.01
N LEU A 481 -10.00 -17.92 27.47
CA LEU A 481 -10.05 -16.57 28.06
C LEU A 481 -11.45 -16.33 28.62
N TYR A 482 -11.56 -15.92 29.89
CA TYR A 482 -12.85 -15.75 30.58
C TYR A 482 -13.22 -14.28 30.86
N SER A 483 -12.24 -13.39 31.01
CA SER A 483 -12.45 -12.03 31.51
C SER A 483 -11.69 -10.96 30.73
N THR A 484 -10.89 -11.37 29.75
CA THR A 484 -10.13 -10.49 28.88
C THR A 484 -10.29 -11.01 27.46
N ASN A 485 -10.27 -10.08 26.50
CA ASN A 485 -10.21 -10.42 25.09
C ASN A 485 -8.77 -10.43 24.56
N SER A 486 -7.78 -10.24 25.43
CA SER A 486 -6.38 -10.06 25.03
C SER A 486 -5.48 -11.15 25.59
N ILE A 487 -4.51 -11.58 24.78
CA ILE A 487 -3.53 -12.58 25.18
C ILE A 487 -2.18 -12.31 24.53
N GLU A 488 -1.10 -12.52 25.29
CA GLU A 488 0.27 -12.41 24.79
C GLU A 488 0.92 -13.81 24.75
N LEU A 489 1.21 -14.27 23.53
CA LEU A 489 1.86 -15.55 23.26
C LEU A 489 3.36 -15.29 23.05
N LEU A 490 4.17 -15.75 23.99
CA LEU A 490 5.61 -15.53 24.02
C LEU A 490 6.31 -16.75 23.43
N PHE A 491 7.19 -16.50 22.47
CA PHE A 491 8.07 -17.49 21.87
C PHE A 491 9.53 -17.08 22.05
N GLN A 492 10.38 -18.06 22.37
CA GLN A 492 11.81 -17.94 22.19
C GLN A 492 12.15 -18.35 20.76
N ILE A 493 13.00 -17.58 20.12
CA ILE A 493 13.60 -17.89 18.82
C ILE A 493 15.11 -18.02 18.99
N CYS A 494 15.80 -18.79 18.17
CA CYS A 494 17.27 -18.91 18.21
C CYS A 494 17.92 -18.54 16.88
N LYS A 495 17.09 -18.23 15.87
CA LYS A 495 17.48 -17.85 14.52
C LYS A 495 16.61 -16.70 14.06
N MET A 496 17.15 -15.86 13.18
CA MET A 496 16.36 -14.83 12.50
C MET A 496 15.41 -15.49 11.50
N VAL A 497 14.10 -15.32 11.74
CA VAL A 497 13.02 -15.91 10.94
C VAL A 497 11.97 -14.83 10.64
N ASP A 498 11.42 -14.87 9.42
CA ASP A 498 10.25 -14.07 9.05
C ASP A 498 8.98 -14.81 9.47
N PHE A 499 7.98 -14.07 9.94
CA PHE A 499 6.69 -14.61 10.36
C PHE A 499 5.57 -14.13 9.44
N SER A 500 4.63 -15.03 9.17
CA SER A 500 3.27 -14.69 8.75
C SER A 500 2.30 -15.36 9.70
N PHE A 501 1.07 -14.88 9.80
CA PHE A 501 0.09 -15.45 10.70
C PHE A 501 -1.33 -15.25 10.20
N ASP A 502 -2.20 -16.18 10.56
CA ASP A 502 -3.63 -16.15 10.28
C ASP A 502 -4.45 -16.18 11.56
N LEU A 503 -5.55 -15.45 11.57
CA LEU A 503 -6.55 -15.51 12.62
C LEU A 503 -7.91 -15.84 12.01
N ILE A 504 -8.48 -16.99 12.38
CA ILE A 504 -9.77 -17.45 11.89
C ILE A 504 -10.76 -17.48 13.05
N TYR A 505 -11.89 -16.82 12.89
CA TYR A 505 -13.02 -16.90 13.82
C TYR A 505 -13.95 -18.04 13.40
N HIS A 506 -14.26 -18.92 14.35
CA HIS A 506 -15.21 -20.02 14.22
C HIS A 506 -16.49 -19.65 14.97
N HIS A 507 -17.59 -19.51 14.25
CA HIS A 507 -18.90 -19.27 14.84
C HIS A 507 -19.32 -20.46 15.74
N THR A 508 -19.71 -20.18 16.98
CA THR A 508 -20.25 -21.19 17.90
C THR A 508 -21.77 -21.38 17.72
N LEU A 509 -22.25 -22.61 17.92
CA LEU A 509 -23.67 -23.01 17.85
C LEU A 509 -24.61 -22.23 18.78
N SER A 510 -24.10 -21.38 19.68
CA SER A 510 -24.88 -20.55 20.60
C SER A 510 -25.49 -19.29 19.97
N ASP A 511 -25.07 -18.90 18.76
CA ASP A 511 -25.47 -17.64 18.10
C ASP A 511 -26.60 -17.83 17.04
N LEU A 512 -27.28 -18.99 17.06
CA LEU A 512 -28.28 -19.43 16.08
C LEU A 512 -29.68 -18.81 16.24
N SER A 513 -29.83 -17.67 16.93
CA SER A 513 -31.12 -16.95 16.99
C SER A 513 -31.45 -16.19 15.69
N SER A 514 -30.54 -16.17 14.70
CA SER A 514 -30.76 -15.56 13.39
C SER A 514 -30.84 -16.64 12.30
N ARG A 515 -31.85 -16.54 11.42
CA ARG A 515 -32.11 -17.48 10.32
C ARG A 515 -31.11 -17.29 9.17
N THR A 516 -29.84 -17.63 9.36
CA THR A 516 -28.81 -17.65 8.30
C THR A 516 -28.38 -19.08 7.97
N PRO A 517 -28.17 -19.42 6.67
CA PRO A 517 -27.79 -20.76 6.25
C PRO A 517 -26.36 -21.12 6.69
N LEU A 518 -26.17 -22.41 7.04
CA LEU A 518 -25.01 -23.00 7.74
C LEU A 518 -23.69 -23.10 6.94
N THR A 519 -23.59 -22.50 5.76
CA THR A 519 -22.49 -22.82 4.82
C THR A 519 -21.24 -21.94 4.91
N ASN A 520 -21.19 -20.90 5.75
CA ASN A 520 -19.99 -20.05 5.91
C ASN A 520 -19.74 -19.63 7.38
N LEU A 521 -19.44 -20.59 8.26
CA LEU A 521 -19.22 -20.31 9.70
C LEU A 521 -17.77 -19.96 10.09
N ASN A 522 -16.81 -20.02 9.17
CA ASN A 522 -15.42 -19.64 9.43
C ASN A 522 -15.11 -18.30 8.74
N GLN A 523 -14.85 -17.26 9.53
CA GLN A 523 -14.46 -15.96 9.02
C GLN A 523 -12.95 -15.79 9.21
N ARG A 524 -12.17 -15.75 8.13
CA ARG A 524 -10.78 -15.32 8.20
C ARG A 524 -10.76 -13.82 8.50
N LEU A 525 -10.15 -13.45 9.61
CA LEU A 525 -9.98 -12.06 10.00
C LEU A 525 -8.68 -11.53 9.39
N ASN A 526 -8.66 -10.24 9.09
CA ASN A 526 -7.41 -9.56 8.79
C ASN A 526 -6.56 -9.50 10.06
N ALA A 527 -5.61 -10.42 10.19
CA ALA A 527 -4.93 -10.67 11.46
C ALA A 527 -4.13 -9.45 11.95
N SER A 528 -3.66 -8.56 11.06
CA SER A 528 -2.95 -7.34 11.43
C SER A 528 -3.78 -6.37 12.28
N ASP A 529 -5.11 -6.44 12.18
CA ASP A 529 -6.00 -5.57 12.96
C ASP A 529 -6.11 -6.03 14.43
N TYR A 530 -5.76 -7.28 14.71
CA TYR A 530 -5.98 -7.94 15.99
C TYR A 530 -4.72 -8.53 16.62
N VAL A 531 -3.61 -8.61 15.86
CA VAL A 531 -2.35 -9.22 16.31
C VAL A 531 -1.21 -8.23 16.11
N THR A 532 -0.50 -7.91 17.19
CA THR A 532 0.71 -7.08 17.15
C THR A 532 1.92 -7.92 17.55
N ILE A 533 2.99 -7.88 16.74
CA ILE A 533 4.27 -8.49 17.11
C ILE A 533 5.09 -7.48 17.91
N LYS A 534 5.50 -7.85 19.12
CA LYS A 534 6.38 -7.03 19.96
C LYS A 534 7.73 -7.73 20.13
N PRO A 535 8.86 -7.07 19.81
CA PRO A 535 10.17 -7.57 20.21
C PRO A 535 10.31 -7.43 21.73
N ASN A 536 10.73 -8.49 22.42
CA ASN A 536 10.87 -8.49 23.88
C ASN A 536 12.29 -8.86 24.30
N GLY A 537 13.27 -7.97 24.02
CA GLY A 537 14.65 -8.04 24.51
C GLY A 537 15.36 -9.41 24.38
N GLY A 538 16.37 -9.49 23.50
CA GLY A 538 17.02 -10.78 23.18
C GLY A 538 16.24 -11.55 22.12
N PHE A 539 16.46 -12.86 21.99
CA PHE A 539 15.82 -13.68 20.96
C PHE A 539 14.39 -14.13 21.36
N ASN A 540 13.53 -13.20 21.75
CA ASN A 540 12.16 -13.48 22.16
C ASN A 540 11.17 -12.63 21.36
N VAL A 541 10.06 -13.23 20.95
CA VAL A 541 8.98 -12.58 20.20
C VAL A 541 7.64 -12.79 20.91
N ILE A 542 6.85 -11.72 21.03
CA ILE A 542 5.49 -11.77 21.58
C ILE A 542 4.49 -11.53 20.45
N PHE A 543 3.53 -12.45 20.29
CA PHE A 543 2.31 -12.21 19.51
C PHE A 543 1.22 -11.77 20.49
N ALA A 544 0.90 -10.47 20.48
CA ALA A 544 -0.15 -9.89 21.31
C ALA A 544 -1.46 -9.86 20.52
N LEU A 545 -2.42 -10.69 20.90
CA LEU A 545 -3.74 -10.79 20.27
C LEU A 545 -4.76 -9.97 21.07
N ASN A 546 -5.68 -9.31 20.37
CA ASN A 546 -6.83 -8.61 20.93
C ASN A 546 -8.09 -9.02 20.14
N LEU A 547 -8.85 -9.98 20.68
CA LEU A 547 -9.94 -10.64 19.98
C LEU A 547 -11.20 -9.75 19.93
N PRO A 548 -11.85 -9.62 18.77
CA PRO A 548 -12.93 -8.64 18.58
C PRO A 548 -14.23 -8.99 19.30
N LYS A 549 -14.52 -10.28 19.54
CA LYS A 549 -15.77 -10.74 20.16
C LYS A 549 -15.60 -12.13 20.79
N GLN A 550 -16.53 -12.50 21.66
CA GLN A 550 -16.56 -13.86 22.23
C GLN A 550 -16.78 -14.90 21.12
N GLY A 551 -16.15 -16.07 21.27
CA GLY A 551 -16.26 -17.21 20.38
C GLY A 551 -14.95 -17.99 20.29
N VAL A 552 -14.81 -18.83 19.26
CA VAL A 552 -13.66 -19.73 19.10
C VAL A 552 -12.80 -19.24 17.96
N TYR A 553 -11.48 -19.24 18.14
CA TYR A 553 -10.51 -18.74 17.18
C TYR A 553 -9.42 -19.77 16.93
N THR A 554 -8.93 -19.83 15.70
CA THR A 554 -7.65 -20.46 15.38
C THR A 554 -6.64 -19.39 15.02
N PHE A 555 -5.50 -19.38 15.72
CA PHE A 555 -4.36 -18.51 15.41
C PHE A 555 -3.18 -19.36 14.94
N THR A 556 -2.80 -19.22 13.67
CA THR A 556 -1.74 -20.02 13.04
C THR A 556 -0.52 -19.14 12.76
N ILE A 557 0.67 -19.59 13.18
CA ILE A 557 1.95 -18.94 12.93
C ILE A 557 2.69 -19.74 11.85
N TYR A 558 3.10 -19.05 10.79
CA TYR A 558 3.95 -19.56 9.72
C TYR A 558 5.32 -18.90 9.81
N ALA A 559 6.40 -19.62 9.49
CA ALA A 559 7.75 -19.04 9.53
C ALA A 559 8.63 -19.53 8.38
N ALA A 560 9.62 -18.70 8.01
CA ALA A 560 10.73 -19.06 7.12
C ALA A 560 12.04 -18.40 7.53
N THR A 561 13.16 -18.99 7.15
CA THR A 561 14.50 -18.42 7.32
C THR A 561 14.79 -17.32 6.29
N ILE A 562 15.47 -16.24 6.71
CA ILE A 562 15.77 -15.05 5.90
C ILE A 562 16.67 -15.32 4.66
N ASN A 563 17.27 -16.51 4.54
CA ASN A 563 18.00 -16.96 3.33
C ASN A 563 17.29 -18.16 2.68
N PRO A 564 16.47 -17.96 1.64
CA PRO A 564 15.59 -19.01 1.10
C PRO A 564 16.29 -20.06 0.23
N ARG A 565 17.63 -20.09 0.14
CA ARG A 565 18.32 -20.93 -0.85
C ARG A 565 18.28 -22.43 -0.56
N ASN A 566 18.00 -22.89 0.67
CA ASN A 566 18.17 -24.31 1.00
C ASN A 566 16.96 -25.04 1.63
N ASP A 567 15.87 -24.36 2.01
CA ASP A 567 14.81 -25.00 2.82
C ASP A 567 13.40 -25.01 2.17
N VAL A 568 13.27 -24.62 0.90
CA VAL A 568 11.96 -24.59 0.20
C VAL A 568 11.72 -25.91 -0.53
N GLN A 569 10.86 -26.77 0.02
CA GLN A 569 10.23 -27.82 -0.78
C GLN A 569 9.19 -27.16 -1.69
N LEU A 570 9.54 -27.02 -2.96
CA LEU A 570 8.59 -26.66 -4.01
C LEU A 570 7.55 -27.79 -4.12
N ASN A 571 6.28 -27.49 -3.89
CA ASN A 571 5.21 -28.38 -4.31
C ASN A 571 5.15 -28.45 -5.85
N THR A 572 4.41 -29.41 -6.40
CA THR A 572 4.30 -29.66 -7.85
C THR A 572 3.79 -28.47 -8.67
N HIS A 573 3.44 -27.34 -8.03
CA HIS A 573 2.83 -26.16 -8.65
C HIS A 573 3.65 -24.88 -8.42
N GLY A 574 4.84 -24.96 -7.81
CA GLY A 574 5.80 -23.85 -7.77
C GLY A 574 5.41 -22.69 -6.85
N GLN A 575 4.50 -22.90 -5.90
CA GLN A 575 4.14 -21.91 -4.89
C GLN A 575 4.98 -22.09 -3.62
N THR A 576 5.44 -20.98 -3.02
CA THR A 576 6.03 -20.94 -1.68
C THR A 576 4.92 -20.82 -0.64
N GLU A 577 4.34 -21.93 -0.21
CA GLU A 577 3.56 -21.94 1.03
C GLU A 577 4.53 -21.92 2.22
N LEU A 578 4.46 -20.88 3.04
CA LEU A 578 5.16 -20.88 4.33
C LEU A 578 4.53 -21.98 5.20
N PRO A 579 5.30 -22.91 5.76
CA PRO A 579 4.73 -24.02 6.50
C PRO A 579 4.22 -23.56 7.87
N ALA A 580 3.06 -24.09 8.29
CA ALA A 580 2.49 -23.80 9.61
C ALA A 580 3.39 -24.39 10.70
N VAL A 581 3.94 -23.52 11.55
CA VAL A 581 4.86 -23.89 12.62
C VAL A 581 4.12 -24.16 13.92
N TYR A 582 3.10 -23.36 14.23
CA TYR A 582 2.30 -23.52 15.44
C TYR A 582 0.87 -23.02 15.24
N THR A 583 -0.11 -23.79 15.71
CA THR A 583 -1.53 -23.39 15.65
C THR A 583 -2.16 -23.44 17.04
N TYR A 584 -2.71 -22.32 17.50
CA TYR A 584 -3.49 -22.22 18.73
C TYR A 584 -4.99 -22.27 18.46
N LEU A 585 -5.72 -22.99 19.30
CA LEU A 585 -7.18 -22.89 19.44
C LEU A 585 -7.50 -22.03 20.65
N ILE A 586 -8.08 -20.85 20.44
CA ILE A 586 -8.37 -19.88 21.51
C ILE A 586 -9.88 -19.74 21.66
N ARG A 587 -10.40 -20.03 22.85
CA ARG A 587 -11.81 -19.79 23.22
C ARG A 587 -11.90 -18.53 24.04
N TYR A 588 -12.57 -17.51 23.54
CA TYR A 588 -12.90 -16.33 24.33
C TYR A 588 -14.36 -16.43 24.75
N VAL A 589 -14.60 -16.69 26.03
CA VAL A 589 -15.92 -16.98 26.61
C VAL A 589 -16.50 -15.76 27.30
#